data_AF-A0A2V6T3D3-F1
#
_entry.id   AF-A0A2V6T3D3-F1
#
_cell.length_a   1.000
_cell.length_b   1.000
_cell.length_c   1.000
_cell.angle_alpha   90.00
_cell.angle_beta   90.00
_cell.angle_gamma   90.00
#
_symmetry.space_group_name_H-M   'P 1'
#
loop_
_entity.id
_entity.type
_entity.pdbx_description
1 polymer ?
#
loop_
_entity_poly.entity_id
_entity_poly.type
_entity_poly.pdbx_seq_one_letter_code
_entity_poly.pdbx_strand_id
1 'polypeptide(L)'
;MVAADRRRLFLLAALFSAALGAAGAAGPAAFDGTRALRDIERLVAIGPRPPGSAALARARAYFEGELRAAGWRVREQPFTAQTPNGPIRMVNVIAEWPGRRAEVLAVAGHYDTKV
;
A
#
# COMPACT_ATOMS: atom_id res chain seq x y z
N MET A 1 -22.05 -42.03 -45.33
CA MET A 1 -22.56 -41.58 -44.01
C MET A 1 -21.42 -41.85 -43.03
N VAL A 2 -20.62 -40.90 -42.53
CA VAL A 2 -20.88 -39.55 -42.04
C VAL A 2 -19.65 -38.69 -42.35
N ALA A 3 -19.80 -37.72 -43.23
CA ALA A 3 -18.89 -36.58 -43.32
C ALA A 3 -19.49 -35.49 -42.43
N ALA A 4 -19.07 -35.45 -41.17
CA ALA A 4 -19.47 -34.40 -40.24
C ALA A 4 -18.26 -33.95 -39.42
N ASP A 5 -17.74 -32.80 -39.85
CA ASP A 5 -17.49 -31.67 -38.96
C ASP A 5 -16.20 -31.59 -38.15
N ARG A 6 -15.07 -31.70 -38.85
CA ARG A 6 -13.79 -31.13 -38.39
C ARG A 6 -13.75 -29.59 -38.46
N ARG A 7 -14.79 -28.93 -38.99
CA ARG A 7 -14.84 -27.46 -39.16
C ARG A 7 -15.41 -26.75 -37.93
N ARG A 8 -16.30 -27.38 -37.16
CA ARG A 8 -16.82 -26.82 -35.90
C ARG A 8 -15.80 -26.75 -34.76
N LEU A 9 -14.78 -27.61 -34.76
CA LEU A 9 -13.77 -27.64 -33.68
C LEU A 9 -12.78 -26.47 -33.74
N PHE A 10 -12.53 -25.89 -34.92
CA PHE A 10 -11.64 -24.73 -35.08
C PHE A 10 -12.28 -23.39 -34.70
N LEU A 11 -13.62 -23.29 -34.76
CA LEU A 11 -14.34 -22.04 -34.46
C LEU A 11 -14.46 -21.75 -32.95
N LEU A 12 -14.44 -22.78 -32.09
CA LEU A 12 -14.43 -22.61 -30.63
C LEU A 12 -13.07 -22.22 -30.06
N ALA A 13 -11.97 -22.58 -30.74
CA ALA A 13 -10.62 -22.17 -30.32
C ALA A 13 -10.32 -20.69 -30.66
N ALA A 14 -10.92 -20.14 -31.71
CA ALA A 14 -10.70 -18.77 -32.14
C ALA A 14 -11.40 -17.72 -31.25
N LEU A 15 -12.50 -18.08 -30.59
CA LEU A 15 -13.25 -17.15 -29.71
C LEU A 15 -12.64 -17.03 -28.30
N PHE A 16 -11.76 -17.96 -27.89
CA PHE A 16 -11.07 -17.86 -26.59
C PHE A 16 -9.77 -17.03 -26.64
N SER A 17 -9.16 -16.87 -27.81
CA SER A 17 -7.91 -16.10 -27.97
C SER A 17 -8.13 -14.59 -28.19
N ALA A 18 -9.33 -14.13 -28.52
CA ALA A 18 -9.59 -12.72 -28.81
C ALA A 18 -9.80 -11.84 -27.55
N ALA A 19 -9.99 -12.44 -26.37
CA ALA A 19 -10.24 -11.68 -25.13
C ALA A 19 -8.97 -11.35 -24.32
N LEU A 20 -7.79 -11.88 -24.69
CA LEU A 20 -6.53 -11.60 -23.99
C LEU A 20 -5.73 -10.42 -24.58
N GLY A 21 -6.19 -9.84 -25.68
CA GLY A 21 -5.43 -8.89 -26.49
C GLY A 21 -5.74 -7.42 -26.22
N ALA A 22 -5.84 -6.98 -24.97
CA ALA A 22 -5.84 -5.53 -24.65
C ALA A 22 -5.55 -5.22 -23.17
N ALA A 23 -4.72 -6.01 -22.48
CA ALA A 23 -4.07 -5.50 -21.28
C ALA A 23 -2.92 -4.59 -21.71
N GLY A 24 -3.24 -3.40 -22.22
CA GLY A 24 -2.25 -2.35 -22.44
C GLY A 24 -1.53 -2.15 -21.12
N ALA A 25 -0.21 -2.31 -21.11
CA ALA A 25 0.62 -2.06 -19.94
C ALA A 25 0.34 -0.61 -19.50
N ALA A 26 -0.44 -0.45 -18.44
CA ALA A 26 -0.68 0.85 -17.86
C ALA A 26 0.70 1.41 -17.50
N GLY A 27 1.02 2.60 -18.02
CA GLY A 27 2.19 3.34 -17.58
C GLY A 27 2.15 3.53 -16.05
N PRO A 28 3.26 3.99 -15.44
CA PRO A 28 3.25 4.28 -14.02
C PRO A 28 2.04 5.15 -13.68
N ALA A 29 1.25 4.73 -12.70
CA ALA A 29 0.11 5.52 -12.27
C ALA A 29 0.61 6.92 -11.88
N ALA A 30 -0.02 7.95 -12.44
CA ALA A 30 0.28 9.33 -12.05
C ALA A 30 -0.05 9.51 -10.56
N PHE A 31 0.68 10.41 -9.90
CA PHE A 31 0.37 10.75 -8.51
C PHE A 31 -1.03 11.36 -8.41
N ASP A 32 -1.88 10.78 -7.55
CA ASP A 32 -3.24 11.26 -7.29
C ASP A 32 -3.24 12.16 -6.04
N GLY A 33 -3.19 13.48 -6.26
CA GLY A 33 -3.24 14.46 -5.18
C GLY A 33 -4.57 14.47 -4.41
N THR A 34 -5.68 14.08 -5.05
CA THR A 34 -6.99 13.98 -4.39
C THR A 34 -7.02 12.81 -3.43
N ARG A 35 -6.43 11.68 -3.81
CA ARG A 35 -6.21 10.55 -2.90
C ARG A 35 -5.31 10.95 -1.73
N ALA A 36 -4.20 11.63 -1.99
CA ALA A 36 -3.27 12.05 -0.95
C ALA A 36 -3.94 12.97 0.09
N LEU A 37 -4.73 13.96 -0.35
CA LEU A 37 -5.47 14.84 0.55
C LEU A 37 -6.46 14.07 1.43
N ARG A 38 -7.21 13.11 0.86
CA ARG A 38 -8.15 12.27 1.63
C ARG A 38 -7.45 11.43 2.71
N ASP A 39 -6.23 10.97 2.46
CA ASP A 39 -5.46 10.24 3.48
C ASP A 39 -5.06 11.16 4.65
N ILE A 40 -4.72 12.42 4.35
CA ILE A 40 -4.45 13.43 5.38
C ILE A 40 -5.72 13.78 6.15
N GLU A 41 -6.86 13.97 5.49
CA GLU A 41 -8.15 14.24 6.14
C GLU A 41 -8.53 13.12 7.13
N ARG A 42 -8.36 11.85 6.71
CA ARG A 42 -8.57 10.69 7.60
C ARG A 42 -7.63 10.72 8.80
N LEU A 43 -6.35 11.00 8.57
CA LEU A 43 -5.36 11.09 9.64
C LEU A 43 -5.70 12.20 10.64
N VAL A 44 -6.15 13.37 10.15
CA VAL A 44 -6.61 14.49 11.00
C VAL A 44 -7.86 14.11 11.80
N ALA A 45 -8.82 13.42 11.18
CA ALA A 45 -10.05 12.97 11.84
C ALA A 45 -9.82 12.00 13.01
N ILE A 46 -8.68 11.31 13.07
CA ILE A 46 -8.28 10.47 14.21
C ILE A 46 -8.06 11.31 15.49
N GLY A 47 -7.79 12.61 15.34
CA GLY A 47 -7.46 13.56 16.40
C GLY A 47 -5.95 13.70 16.64
N PRO A 48 -5.53 14.51 17.63
CA PRO A 48 -4.14 14.64 18.04
C PRO A 48 -3.52 13.27 18.38
N ARG A 49 -2.28 13.06 17.95
CA ARG A 49 -1.53 11.79 18.09
C ARG A 49 -0.24 12.00 18.90
N PRO A 50 -0.29 12.50 20.15
CA PRO A 50 0.91 12.58 20.96
C PRO A 50 1.49 11.18 21.21
N PRO A 51 2.81 11.07 21.46
CA PRO A 51 3.45 9.81 21.77
C PRO A 51 2.76 9.03 22.89
N GLY A 52 2.58 7.72 22.70
CA GLY A 52 1.89 6.83 23.65
C GLY A 52 0.36 6.88 23.62
N SER A 53 -0.26 7.77 22.83
CA SER A 53 -1.73 7.87 22.77
C SER A 53 -2.41 6.75 22.00
N ALA A 54 -3.67 6.48 22.33
CA ALA A 54 -4.52 5.58 21.56
C ALA A 54 -4.76 6.08 20.12
N ALA A 55 -4.79 7.41 19.91
CA ALA A 55 -4.91 8.01 18.59
C ALA A 55 -3.69 7.70 17.70
N LEU A 56 -2.47 7.78 18.26
CA LEU A 56 -1.25 7.39 17.55
C LEU A 56 -1.27 5.90 17.16
N ALA A 57 -1.76 5.03 18.04
CA ALA A 57 -1.92 3.60 17.73
C ALA A 57 -2.93 3.36 16.59
N ARG A 58 -4.06 4.09 16.55
CA ARG A 58 -5.02 4.01 15.44
C ARG A 58 -4.42 4.50 14.12
N ALA A 59 -3.66 5.60 14.16
CA ALA A 59 -2.96 6.11 12.98
C ALA A 59 -1.94 5.11 12.44
N ARG A 60 -1.17 4.46 13.32
CA ARG A 60 -0.26 3.38 12.94
C ARG A 60 -1.00 2.23 12.26
N ALA A 61 -2.09 1.74 12.85
CA ALA A 61 -2.89 0.67 12.28
C ALA A 61 -3.44 1.04 10.88
N TYR A 62 -3.85 2.31 10.70
CA TYR A 62 -4.27 2.84 9.40
C TYR A 62 -3.14 2.75 8.35
N PHE A 63 -1.95 3.29 8.66
CA PHE A 63 -0.82 3.23 7.72
C PHE A 63 -0.43 1.80 7.37
N GLU A 64 -0.35 0.93 8.37
CA GLU A 64 -0.02 -0.46 8.13
C GLU A 64 -1.05 -1.16 7.24
N GLY A 65 -2.33 -0.87 7.42
CA GLY A 65 -3.41 -1.36 6.57
C GLY A 65 -3.26 -0.89 5.12
N GLU A 66 -3.12 0.42 4.90
CA GLU A 66 -2.98 1.00 3.57
C GLU A 66 -1.71 0.50 2.85
N LEU A 67 -0.57 0.44 3.55
CA LEU A 67 0.70 -0.01 2.98
C LEU A 67 0.67 -1.50 2.63
N ARG A 68 0.10 -2.35 3.49
CA ARG A 68 -0.08 -3.78 3.19
C ARG A 68 -1.06 -4.00 2.04
N ALA A 69 -2.16 -3.24 1.99
CA ALA A 69 -3.12 -3.31 0.88
C ALA A 69 -2.48 -2.88 -0.45
N ALA A 70 -1.51 -1.96 -0.42
CA ALA A 70 -0.69 -1.58 -1.55
C ALA A 70 0.46 -2.56 -1.86
N GLY A 71 0.58 -3.68 -1.14
CA GLY A 71 1.54 -4.76 -1.39
C GLY A 71 2.92 -4.57 -0.75
N TRP A 72 3.11 -3.57 0.12
CA TRP A 72 4.37 -3.35 0.81
C TRP A 72 4.60 -4.36 1.93
N ARG A 73 5.88 -4.69 2.19
CA ARG A 73 6.27 -5.46 3.38
C ARG A 73 6.40 -4.50 4.55
N VAL A 74 5.47 -4.60 5.50
CA VAL A 74 5.39 -3.66 6.62
C VAL A 74 5.79 -4.34 7.92
N ARG A 75 6.73 -3.72 8.66
CA ARG A 75 7.09 -4.11 10.02
C ARG A 75 7.04 -2.92 10.97
N GLU A 76 6.74 -3.19 12.22
CA GLU A 76 6.96 -2.26 13.32
C GLU A 76 8.41 -2.34 13.80
N GLN A 77 8.97 -1.20 14.21
CA GLN A 77 10.23 -1.11 14.95
C GLN A 77 9.95 -0.36 16.26
N PRO A 78 9.67 -1.08 17.36
CA PRO A 78 9.44 -0.47 18.65
C PRO A 78 10.75 0.03 19.28
N PHE A 79 10.68 1.16 19.98
CA PHE A 79 11.77 1.71 20.77
C PHE A 79 11.23 2.46 21.98
N THR A 80 12.09 2.74 22.97
CA THR A 80 11.73 3.58 24.11
C THR A 80 12.54 4.87 24.03
N ALA A 81 11.86 5.99 23.85
CA ALA A 81 12.47 7.31 23.80
C ALA A 81 12.52 7.91 25.21
N GLN A 82 13.65 8.54 25.56
CA GLN A 82 13.72 9.37 26.75
C GLN A 82 13.14 10.75 26.43
N THR A 83 12.15 11.19 27.20
CA THR A 83 11.48 12.48 27.00
C THR A 83 11.45 13.27 28.31
N PRO A 84 11.17 14.59 28.28
CA PRO A 84 10.97 15.37 29.51
C PRO A 84 9.87 14.81 30.43
N ASN A 85 8.91 14.06 29.88
CA ASN A 85 7.82 13.43 30.64
C ASN A 85 8.15 11.99 31.07
N GLY A 86 9.40 11.57 30.95
CA GLY A 86 9.86 10.21 31.23
C GLY A 86 9.99 9.34 29.97
N PRO A 87 10.33 8.06 30.14
CA PRO A 87 10.48 7.12 29.03
C PRO A 87 9.11 6.82 28.39
N ILE A 88 9.02 6.95 27.07
CA ILE A 88 7.81 6.65 26.30
C ILE A 88 8.12 5.57 25.26
N ARG A 89 7.31 4.51 25.22
CA ARG A 89 7.37 3.51 24.14
C ARG A 89 6.79 4.10 22.85
N MET A 90 7.60 4.12 21.81
CA MET A 90 7.27 4.61 20.47
C MET A 90 7.47 3.50 19.44
N VAL A 91 6.92 3.68 18.25
CA VAL A 91 6.96 2.68 17.18
C VAL A 91 7.20 3.37 15.85
N ASN A 92 8.28 3.02 15.16
CA ASN A 92 8.42 3.35 13.74
C ASN A 92 7.65 2.31 12.92
N VAL A 93 7.02 2.74 11.83
CA VAL A 93 6.47 1.84 10.80
C VAL A 93 7.42 1.88 9.63
N ILE A 94 7.96 0.72 9.25
CA ILE A 94 8.88 0.61 8.12
C ILE A 94 8.21 -0.25 7.06
N ALA A 95 7.98 0.34 5.89
CA ALA A 95 7.46 -0.33 4.71
C ALA A 95 8.55 -0.45 3.66
N GLU A 96 8.78 -1.67 3.19
CA GLU A 96 9.81 -1.98 2.20
C GLU A 96 9.19 -2.65 0.97
N TRP A 97 9.60 -2.16 -0.19
CA TRP A 97 9.38 -2.82 -1.46
C TRP A 97 10.70 -3.43 -1.93
N PRO A 98 10.73 -4.71 -2.33
CA PRO A 98 11.97 -5.33 -2.79
C PRO A 98 12.42 -4.66 -4.09
N GLY A 99 13.53 -3.92 -4.02
CA GLY A 99 14.19 -3.34 -5.17
C GLY A 99 14.88 -4.40 -6.03
N ARG A 100 15.23 -4.02 -7.27
CA ARG A 100 16.02 -4.86 -8.19
C ARG A 100 17.53 -4.61 -8.10
N ARG A 101 17.95 -3.64 -7.28
CA ARG A 101 19.34 -3.22 -7.11
C ARG A 101 19.64 -2.99 -5.62
N ALA A 102 20.92 -2.80 -5.29
CA ALA A 102 21.37 -2.64 -3.91
C ALA A 102 21.14 -1.24 -3.35
N GLU A 103 20.99 -0.23 -4.21
CA GLU A 103 20.74 1.15 -3.80
C GLU A 103 19.33 1.30 -3.21
N VAL A 104 19.22 2.14 -2.17
CA VAL A 104 17.97 2.38 -1.45
C VAL A 104 17.53 3.82 -1.67
N LEU A 105 16.25 3.99 -2.02
CA LEU A 105 15.55 5.27 -1.90
C LEU A 105 14.68 5.22 -0.65
N ALA A 106 14.90 6.15 0.27
CA ALA A 106 14.12 6.28 1.49
C ALA A 106 13.28 7.56 1.44
N VAL A 107 11.98 7.42 1.72
CA VAL A 107 11.07 8.54 1.99
C VAL A 107 10.60 8.39 3.43
N ALA A 108 10.80 9.42 4.25
CA ALA A 108 10.53 9.38 5.67
C ALA A 108 9.81 10.65 6.14
N GLY A 109 9.03 10.52 7.20
CA GLY A 109 8.32 11.60 7.87
C GLY A 109 7.84 11.16 9.25
N HIS A 110 7.47 12.12 10.09
CA HIS A 110 6.86 11.83 11.39
C HIS A 110 5.33 11.78 11.26
N TYR A 111 4.66 10.99 12.08
CA TYR A 111 3.20 10.81 12.04
C TYR A 111 2.50 11.06 13.39
N ASP A 112 3.28 11.19 14.45
CA ASP A 112 2.89 11.75 15.72
C ASP A 112 2.74 13.27 15.63
N THR A 113 2.02 13.84 16.60
CA THR A 113 1.80 15.28 16.71
C THR A 113 2.26 15.79 18.06
N LYS A 114 2.80 17.00 18.07
CA LYS A 114 2.98 17.74 19.31
C LYS A 114 1.63 18.18 19.87
N VAL A 115 1.53 18.20 21.20
CA VAL A 115 0.49 18.90 21.96
C VAL A 115 1.15 19.96 22.83
#